data_AF-A0A832BCA6-F1
#
_entry.id   AF-A0A832BCA6-F1
#
_cell.length_a   1.000
_cell.length_b   1.000
_cell.length_c   1.000
_cell.angle_alpha   90.00
_cell.angle_beta   90.00
_cell.angle_gamma   90.00
#
_symmetry.space_group_name_H-M   'P 1'
#
loop_
_entity.id
_entity.type
_entity.pdbx_description
1 polymer ?
#
loop_
_entity_poly.entity_id
_entity_poly.type
_entity_poly.pdbx_seq_one_letter_code
_entity_poly.pdbx_strand_id
1 'polypeptide(L)' 'MDELDYKGYEAVGKATRSALEYGRGLIKEGARLVDVAEKIEKYLNEKGFDFAFPINISLDDEAAHYT' A
#
# COMPACT_ATOMS: atom_id res chain seq x y z
N MET A 1 -22.69 -13.59 0.79
CA MET A 1 -21.42 -13.12 0.20
C MET A 1 -21.24 -13.95 -1.04
N ASP A 2 -21.48 -13.35 -2.20
CA ASP A 2 -21.56 -14.09 -3.45
C ASP A 2 -20.16 -14.47 -3.92
N GLU A 3 -20.04 -15.51 -4.75
CA GLU A 3 -18.75 -16.05 -5.20
C GLU A 3 -17.89 -15.02 -5.96
N LEU A 4 -18.54 -14.06 -6.61
CA LEU A 4 -17.92 -12.88 -7.24
C LEU A 4 -17.21 -11.97 -6.24
N ASP A 5 -17.77 -11.84 -5.04
CA ASP A 5 -17.23 -10.99 -3.96
C ASP A 5 -15.95 -11.61 -3.39
N TYR A 6 -15.93 -12.94 -3.22
CA TYR A 6 -14.76 -13.67 -2.69
C TYR A 6 -13.52 -13.53 -3.58
N LYS A 7 -13.66 -13.69 -4.90
CA LYS A 7 -12.53 -13.54 -5.85
C LYS A 7 -12.00 -12.11 -5.88
N GLY A 8 -12.89 -11.11 -5.74
CA GLY A 8 -12.52 -9.71 -5.61
C GLY A 8 -11.65 -9.46 -4.39
N TYR A 9 -12.08 -9.93 -3.21
CA TYR A 9 -11.30 -9.80 -1.97
C TYR A 9 -9.94 -10.50 -2.06
N GLU A 10 -9.87 -11.70 -2.66
CA GLU A 10 -8.59 -12.40 -2.84
C GLU A 10 -7.62 -11.61 -3.73
N ALA A 11 -8.11 -11.02 -4.83
CA ALA A 11 -7.31 -10.20 -5.72
C ALA A 11 -6.78 -8.94 -5.00
N VAL A 12 -7.64 -8.25 -4.24
CA VAL A 12 -7.24 -7.07 -3.43
C VAL A 12 -6.22 -7.45 -2.36
N GLY A 13 -6.40 -8.59 -1.69
CA GLY A 13 -5.45 -9.10 -0.70
C GLY A 13 -4.06 -9.37 -1.30
N LYS A 14 -4.02 -9.98 -2.50
CA LYS A 14 -2.77 -10.21 -3.25
C LYS A 14 -2.10 -8.89 -3.66
N ALA A 15 -2.88 -7.92 -4.15
CA ALA A 15 -2.38 -6.60 -4.52
C ALA A 15 -1.78 -5.87 -3.32
N THR A 16 -2.51 -5.82 -2.20
CA THR A 16 -2.07 -5.21 -0.94
C THR A 16 -0.76 -5.82 -0.44
N ARG A 17 -0.66 -7.16 -0.46
CA ARG A 17 0.58 -7.85 -0.08
C ARG A 17 1.74 -7.47 -1.00
N SER A 18 1.52 -7.38 -2.31
CA SER A 18 2.57 -6.98 -3.25
C SER A 18 3.03 -5.53 -3.05
N ALA A 19 2.12 -4.64 -2.66
CA ALA A 19 2.43 -3.25 -2.34
C ALA A 19 3.31 -3.13 -1.07
N LEU A 20 3.03 -3.94 -0.04
CA LEU A 20 3.88 -4.02 1.17
C LEU A 20 5.30 -4.49 0.83
N GLU A 21 5.42 -5.53 0.00
CA GLU A 21 6.72 -6.05 -0.43
C GLU A 21 7.51 -5.04 -1.27
N TYR A 22 6.82 -4.32 -2.17
CA TYR A 22 7.41 -3.22 -2.93
C TYR A 22 7.87 -2.07 -2.02
N GLY A 23 7.00 -1.62 -1.11
CA GLY A 23 7.29 -0.55 -0.15
C GLY A 23 8.48 -0.87 0.74
N ARG A 24 8.62 -2.13 1.20
CA ARG A 24 9.77 -2.58 1.99
C ARG A 24 11.10 -2.34 1.28
N GLY A 25 11.15 -2.43 -0.05
CA GLY A 25 12.37 -2.13 -0.82
C GLY A 25 12.67 -0.63 -0.97
N LEU A 26 11.71 0.24 -0.67
CA LEU A 26 11.86 1.70 -0.75
C LEU A 26 12.27 2.34 0.58
N ILE A 27 11.92 1.70 1.71
CA ILE A 27 12.23 2.19 3.06
C ILE A 27 13.72 1.97 3.34
N LYS A 28 14.46 3.07 3.38
CA LYS A 28 15.90 3.11 3.68
C LYS A 28 16.25 4.46 4.30
N GLU A 29 17.40 4.52 4.97
CA GLU A 29 17.91 5.77 5.55
C GLU A 29 17.97 6.89 4.49
N GLY A 30 17.47 8.07 4.87
CA GLY A 30 17.39 9.24 4.00
C GLY A 30 16.26 9.23 2.97
N ALA A 31 15.45 8.18 2.87
CA ALA A 31 14.25 8.20 2.03
C ALA A 31 13.19 9.17 2.61
N ARG A 32 12.56 9.97 1.75
CA ARG A 32 11.41 10.80 2.16
C ARG A 32 10.17 9.91 2.25
N LEU A 33 9.44 9.97 3.36
CA LEU A 33 8.23 9.19 3.57
C LEU A 33 7.17 9.46 2.48
N VAL A 34 6.99 10.71 2.08
CA VAL A 34 6.06 11.10 1.00
C VAL A 34 6.41 10.43 -0.33
N ASP A 35 7.69 10.32 -0.68
CA ASP A 35 8.11 9.64 -1.92
C ASP A 35 7.81 8.14 -1.86
N VAL A 36 7.92 7.54 -0.68
CA VAL A 36 7.63 6.13 -0.47
C VAL A 36 6.12 5.90 -0.63
N ALA A 37 5.29 6.73 0.02
CA ALA A 37 3.83 6.65 -0.09
C ALA A 37 3.36 6.82 -1.54
N GLU A 38 3.77 7.89 -2.23
CA GLU A 38 3.40 8.17 -3.63
C GLU A 38 3.82 7.05 -4.58
N LYS A 39 5.00 6.43 -4.35
CA LYS A 39 5.46 5.30 -5.18
C LYS A 39 4.61 4.05 -4.95
N ILE A 40 4.22 3.76 -3.71
CA ILE A 40 3.36 2.61 -3.40
C ILE A 40 1.96 2.81 -3.99
N GLU A 41 1.41 4.02 -3.88
CA GLU A 41 0.13 4.36 -4.50
C GLU A 41 0.21 4.23 -6.02
N LYS A 42 1.23 4.83 -6.64
CA LYS A 42 1.44 4.67 -8.09
C LYS A 42 1.57 3.20 -8.50
N TYR A 43 2.29 2.39 -7.73
CA TYR A 43 2.46 0.95 -7.99
C TYR A 43 1.13 0.18 -8.00
N LEU A 44 0.22 0.50 -7.09
CA LEU A 44 -1.11 -0.12 -7.04
C LEU A 44 -2.03 0.42 -8.14
N ASN A 45 -1.98 1.72 -8.40
CA ASN A 45 -2.78 2.36 -9.45
C ASN A 45 -2.42 1.82 -10.86
N GLU A 46 -1.12 1.64 -11.14
CA GLU A 46 -0.62 1.00 -12.37
C GLU A 46 -1.09 -0.45 -12.54
N LYS A 47 -1.49 -1.12 -11.46
CA LYS A 47 -2.08 -2.47 -11.47
C LYS A 47 -3.60 -2.47 -11.55
N GLY A 48 -4.23 -1.29 -11.65
CA GLY A 48 -5.68 -1.13 -11.73
C GLY A 48 -6.40 -1.23 -10.39
N PHE A 49 -5.69 -1.05 -9.27
CA PHE A 49 -6.31 -0.99 -7.94
C PHE A 49 -6.41 0.45 -7.46
N ASP A 50 -7.54 0.77 -6.83
CA ASP A 50 -7.76 2.04 -6.13
C ASP A 50 -7.73 1.81 -4.61
N PHE A 51 -7.70 2.90 -3.85
CA PHE A 51 -7.47 2.87 -2.41
C PHE A 51 -8.76 3.09 -1.62
N ALA A 52 -9.07 2.15 -0.72
CA ALA A 52 -10.08 2.41 0.30
C ALA A 52 -9.58 3.39 1.37
N PHE A 53 -8.25 3.48 1.55
CA PHE A 53 -7.57 4.35 2.50
C PHE A 53 -6.16 4.68 1.99
N PRO A 54 -5.64 5.90 2.22
CA PRO A 54 -4.31 6.29 1.77
C PRO A 54 -3.20 5.46 2.43
N ILE A 55 -2.02 5.39 1.80
CA ILE A 55 -0.91 4.59 2.33
C ILE A 55 -0.37 5.19 3.62
N ASN A 56 -0.26 4.37 4.67
CA ASN A 56 0.25 4.84 5.94
C ASN A 56 1.64 4.27 6.24
N ILE A 57 2.55 5.13 6.69
CA ILE A 57 3.90 4.76 7.11
C ILE A 57 4.12 5.28 8.52
N SER A 58 4.19 4.35 9.47
CA SER A 58 4.52 4.63 10.87
C SER A 58 6.04 4.82 11.04
N LEU A 59 6.46 5.70 11.95
CA LEU A 59 7.87 5.93 12.26
C LEU A 59 8.06 5.99 13.77
N ASP A 60 8.71 4.98 14.35
CA ASP A 60 8.97 4.87 15.79
C ASP A 60 7.73 5.09 16.67
N ASP A 61 7.63 6.25 17.32
CA ASP A 61 6.53 6.66 18.19
C ASP A 61 5.31 7.22 17.44
N GLU A 62 5.45 7.54 16.16
CA GLU A 62 4.36 7.91 15.25
C GLU A 62 3.65 6.64 14.75
N ALA A 63 2.61 6.23 15.47
CA ALA A 63 1.93 4.97 15.24
C ALA A 63 1.08 4.92 13.96
N ALA A 64 0.43 6.02 13.55
CA ALA A 64 -0.48 6.04 12.41
C ALA A 64 -0.78 7.46 11.89
N HIS A 65 -1.51 7.54 10.77
CA HIS A 65 -2.14 8.75 10.19
C HIS A 65 -1.19 9.79 9.58
N TYR A 66 0.08 9.46 9.37
CA TYR A 66 0.97 10.25 8.51
C TYR A 66 0.72 9.93 7.03
N THR A 67 -0.11 10.75 6.37
CA THR A 67 -0.27 10.72 4.91
C THR A 67 -0.66 12.08 4.36
#